data_AF-A0A7X8ZB75-F1
#
_entry.id   AF-A0A7X8ZB75-F1
#
_cell.length_a   1.000
_cell.length_b   1.000
_cell.length_c   1.000
_cell.angle_alpha   90.00
_cell.angle_beta   90.00
_cell.angle_gamma   90.00
#
_symmetry.space_group_name_H-M   'P 1'
#
loop_
_entity.id
_entity.type
_entity.pdbx_description
1 polymer ?
#
loop_
_entity_poly.entity_id
_entity_poly.type
_entity_poly.pdbx_seq_one_letter_code
_entity_poly.pdbx_strand_id
1 'polypeptide(L)'
;ICKALNIPPVLSFGTCTDTGRISMLVTALADHMGLDIPDLPVAITAPEWMEQKATIDGVFALAYGTVTHISPTPFISGAKRLVKLLTEDLEEITGGKVLLGDEPKEVADKIESHILDKRKALGMKQ
;
A
#
# COMPACT_ATOMS: atom_id res chain seq x y z
N ILE A 1 -17.68 -5.08 13.22
CA ILE A 1 -16.58 -4.40 13.95
C ILE A 1 -16.93 -2.93 14.25
N CYS A 2 -17.04 -2.04 13.26
CA CYS A 2 -17.25 -0.59 13.50
C CYS A 2 -18.44 -0.24 14.42
N LYS A 3 -19.60 -0.88 14.24
CA LYS A 3 -20.78 -0.70 15.13
C LYS A 3 -20.51 -1.11 16.58
N ALA A 4 -19.74 -2.17 16.80
CA ALA A 4 -19.43 -2.67 18.14
C ALA A 4 -18.44 -1.75 18.88
N LEU A 5 -17.54 -1.11 18.13
CA LEU A 5 -16.55 -0.17 18.66
C LEU A 5 -17.02 1.30 18.63
N ASN A 6 -18.19 1.58 18.07
CA ASN A 6 -18.76 2.91 17.88
C ASN A 6 -17.82 3.88 17.13
N ILE A 7 -17.22 3.41 16.03
CA ILE A 7 -16.29 4.18 15.18
C ILE A 7 -16.74 4.17 13.72
N PRO A 8 -16.32 5.14 12.87
CA PRO A 8 -16.57 5.09 11.44
C PRO A 8 -15.72 4.00 10.74
N PRO A 9 -16.11 3.55 9.53
CA PRO A 9 -15.35 2.58 8.74
C PRO A 9 -14.09 3.17 8.09
N VAL A 10 -14.01 4.49 7.98
CA VAL A 10 -12.82 5.23 7.52
C VAL A 10 -12.28 6.01 8.72
N LEU A 11 -11.08 5.67 9.16
CA LEU A 11 -10.42 6.32 10.28
C LEU A 11 -9.43 7.35 9.74
N SER A 12 -9.65 8.63 10.03
CA SER A 12 -8.71 9.68 9.66
C SER A 12 -7.51 9.67 10.59
N PHE A 13 -6.31 9.61 10.01
CA PHE A 13 -5.04 9.73 10.74
C PHE A 13 -4.50 11.17 10.76
N GLY A 14 -5.12 12.08 10.00
CA GLY A 14 -4.74 13.48 9.94
C GLY A 14 -4.18 13.89 8.58
N THR A 15 -3.02 14.52 8.59
CA THR A 15 -2.35 15.14 7.45
C THR A 15 -1.35 14.19 6.78
N CYS A 16 -0.73 14.58 5.67
CA CYS A 16 0.29 13.76 5.00
C CYS A 16 1.47 13.38 5.92
N THR A 17 1.86 14.26 6.86
CA THR A 17 2.92 13.94 7.83
C THR A 17 2.50 12.87 8.84
N ASP A 18 1.19 12.65 9.02
CA ASP A 18 0.66 11.61 9.90
C ASP A 18 0.68 10.22 9.25
N THR A 19 1.15 10.07 7.99
CA THR A 19 1.46 8.75 7.39
C THR A 19 2.41 7.94 8.26
N GLY A 20 3.33 8.60 9.00
CA GLY A 20 4.18 7.95 9.98
C GLY A 20 3.43 7.27 11.13
N ARG A 21 2.22 7.72 11.47
CA ARG A 21 1.37 7.03 12.46
C ARG A 21 0.75 5.75 11.89
N ILE A 22 0.44 5.75 10.59
CA ILE A 22 -0.07 4.57 9.89
C ILE A 22 1.04 3.51 9.86
N SER A 23 2.29 3.89 9.54
CA SER A 23 3.40 2.93 9.58
C SER A 23 3.63 2.37 10.99
N MET A 24 3.58 3.20 12.04
CA MET A 24 3.65 2.70 13.43
C MET A 24 2.55 1.68 13.75
N LEU A 25 1.31 1.92 13.32
CA LEU A 25 0.21 0.97 13.50
C LEU A 25 0.46 -0.34 12.75
N VAL A 26 0.86 -0.26 11.48
CA VAL A 26 1.12 -1.44 10.64
C VAL A 26 2.30 -2.24 11.19
N THR A 27 3.37 -1.57 11.64
CA THR A 27 4.53 -2.23 12.30
C THR A 27 4.08 -2.94 13.57
N ALA A 28 3.29 -2.29 14.43
CA ALA A 28 2.80 -2.92 15.65
C ALA A 28 1.92 -4.17 15.38
N LEU A 29 1.17 -4.19 14.28
CA LEU A 29 0.43 -5.36 13.84
C LEU A 29 1.35 -6.48 13.35
N ALA A 30 2.38 -6.14 12.57
CA ALA A 30 3.39 -7.09 12.09
C ALA A 30 4.12 -7.76 13.26
N ASP A 31 4.60 -6.95 14.21
CA ASP A 31 5.27 -7.42 15.43
C ASP A 31 4.36 -8.35 16.25
N HIS A 32 3.09 -7.97 16.43
CA HIS A 32 2.12 -8.79 17.15
C HIS A 32 1.88 -10.15 16.49
N MET A 33 1.92 -10.20 15.16
CA MET A 33 1.71 -11.41 14.38
C MET A 33 3.01 -12.21 14.13
N GLY A 34 4.17 -11.65 14.46
CA GLY A 34 5.48 -12.24 14.15
C GLY A 34 5.74 -12.31 12.64
N LEU A 35 5.26 -11.32 11.89
CA LEU A 35 5.37 -11.22 10.43
C LEU A 35 6.22 -10.00 10.04
N ASP A 36 6.70 -9.99 8.80
CA ASP A 36 7.25 -8.77 8.19
C ASP A 36 6.12 -7.97 7.50
N ILE A 37 6.36 -6.70 7.18
CA ILE A 37 5.38 -5.82 6.54
C ILE A 37 4.85 -6.38 5.21
N PRO A 38 5.69 -6.94 4.31
CA PRO A 38 5.22 -7.49 3.04
C PRO A 38 4.25 -8.66 3.19
N ASP A 39 4.23 -9.35 4.34
CA ASP A 39 3.34 -10.48 4.58
C ASP A 39 1.94 -10.04 5.04
N LEU A 40 1.80 -8.80 5.49
CA LEU A 40 0.52 -8.29 5.97
C LEU A 40 -0.48 -8.07 4.82
N PRO A 41 -1.78 -8.31 5.07
CA PRO A 41 -2.83 -8.06 4.09
C PRO A 41 -3.22 -6.58 4.07
N VAL A 42 -2.27 -5.72 3.66
CA VAL A 42 -2.42 -4.25 3.60
C VAL A 42 -1.95 -3.72 2.25
N ALA A 43 -2.55 -2.61 1.81
CA ALA A 43 -2.14 -1.90 0.60
C ALA A 43 -2.24 -0.39 0.84
N ILE A 44 -1.47 0.38 0.08
CA ILE A 44 -1.50 1.84 0.07
C ILE A 44 -2.07 2.32 -1.26
N THR A 45 -2.83 3.41 -1.24
CA THR A 45 -3.37 4.02 -2.47
C THR A 45 -3.27 5.54 -2.41
N ALA A 46 -2.70 6.12 -3.46
CA ALA A 46 -2.70 7.55 -3.75
C ALA A 46 -3.41 7.76 -5.10
N PRO A 47 -4.75 7.79 -5.12
CA PRO A 47 -5.53 7.75 -6.36
C PRO A 47 -5.49 9.03 -7.19
N GLU A 48 -5.12 10.16 -6.56
CA GLU A 48 -5.06 11.49 -7.17
C GLU A 48 -3.83 12.26 -6.65
N TRP A 49 -2.65 11.65 -6.71
CA TRP A 49 -1.44 12.31 -6.22
C TRP A 49 -1.06 13.50 -7.12
N MET A 50 -0.68 14.63 -6.53
CA MET A 50 -0.36 15.86 -7.28
C MET A 50 0.96 16.53 -6.90
N GLU A 51 1.47 16.29 -5.70
CA GLU A 51 2.59 17.05 -5.14
C GLU A 51 3.81 16.17 -4.85
N GLN A 52 4.99 16.81 -4.79
CA GLN A 52 6.27 16.14 -4.50
C GLN A 52 6.27 15.39 -3.16
N LYS A 53 5.47 15.84 -2.18
CA LYS A 53 5.30 15.15 -0.90
C LYS A 53 4.71 13.75 -1.08
N ALA A 54 3.69 13.61 -1.92
CA ALA A 54 3.10 12.31 -2.21
C ALA A 54 4.08 11.37 -2.94
N THR A 55 5.04 11.90 -3.69
CA THR A 55 6.15 11.10 -4.24
C THR A 55 7.02 10.50 -3.15
N ILE A 56 7.36 11.28 -2.12
CA ILE A 56 8.16 10.81 -0.98
C ILE A 56 7.38 9.75 -0.19
N ASP A 57 6.08 9.97 0.05
CA ASP A 57 5.22 8.99 0.71
C ASP A 57 5.12 7.68 -0.09
N GLY A 58 5.05 7.77 -1.43
CA GLY A 58 5.08 6.60 -2.32
C GLY A 58 6.42 5.85 -2.25
N VAL A 59 7.55 6.56 -2.28
CA VAL A 59 8.88 5.94 -2.13
C VAL A 59 9.02 5.27 -0.76
N PHE A 60 8.55 5.93 0.30
CA PHE A 60 8.49 5.34 1.64
C PHE A 60 7.65 4.06 1.65
N ALA A 61 6.43 4.09 1.10
CA ALA A 61 5.53 2.95 1.05
C ALA A 61 6.14 1.72 0.34
N LEU A 62 6.88 1.97 -0.75
CA LEU A 62 7.59 0.94 -1.49
C LEU A 62 8.78 0.38 -0.71
N ALA A 63 9.57 1.24 -0.06
CA ALA A 63 10.66 0.80 0.81
C ALA A 63 10.15 0.06 2.06
N TYR A 64 8.97 0.44 2.55
CA TYR A 64 8.27 -0.18 3.67
C TYR A 64 7.65 -1.55 3.31
N GLY A 65 7.70 -1.95 2.03
CA GLY A 65 7.34 -3.29 1.61
C GLY A 65 5.88 -3.49 1.24
N THR A 66 5.17 -2.41 0.87
CA THR A 66 3.74 -2.47 0.55
C THR A 66 3.46 -2.37 -0.94
N VAL A 67 2.39 -3.04 -1.39
CA VAL A 67 1.79 -2.72 -2.69
C VAL A 67 1.18 -1.33 -2.61
N THR A 68 1.62 -0.45 -3.51
CA THR A 68 1.30 0.98 -3.49
C THR A 68 0.67 1.37 -4.82
N HIS A 69 -0.63 1.62 -4.81
CA HIS A 69 -1.34 2.19 -5.94
C HIS A 69 -1.06 3.69 -6.09
N ILE A 70 -0.74 4.12 -7.31
CA ILE A 70 -0.45 5.53 -7.62
C ILE A 70 -1.16 5.93 -8.92
N SER A 71 -1.98 6.97 -8.85
CA SER A 71 -2.66 7.58 -10.01
C SER A 71 -2.69 9.12 -9.87
N PRO A 72 -2.45 9.88 -10.96
CA PRO A 72 -2.16 9.40 -12.32
C PRO A 72 -0.75 8.80 -12.44
N THR A 73 -0.47 8.13 -13.57
CA THR A 73 0.85 7.54 -13.84
C THR A 73 1.96 8.61 -13.70
N PRO A 74 3.00 8.38 -12.88
CA PRO A 74 4.08 9.36 -12.71
C PRO A 74 4.87 9.63 -13.98
N PHE A 75 5.49 10.81 -14.06
CA PHE A 75 6.28 11.30 -15.20
C PHE A 75 7.65 10.59 -15.37
N ILE A 76 7.67 9.26 -15.26
CA ILE A 76 8.86 8.40 -15.32
C ILE A 76 8.76 7.32 -16.40
N SER A 77 7.69 7.32 -17.21
CA SER A 77 7.41 6.28 -18.22
C SER A 77 8.51 6.10 -19.27
N GLY A 78 9.31 7.13 -19.53
CA GLY A 78 10.48 7.03 -20.42
C GLY A 78 11.67 6.25 -19.81
N ALA A 79 11.74 6.11 -18.48
CA ALA A 79 12.84 5.47 -17.78
C ALA A 79 12.58 3.96 -17.61
N LYS A 80 12.67 3.19 -18.69
CA LYS A 80 12.31 1.75 -18.72
C LYS A 80 12.88 0.92 -17.56
N ARG A 81 14.15 1.12 -17.21
CA ARG A 81 14.78 0.40 -16.08
C ARG A 81 14.18 0.79 -14.73
N LEU A 82 13.84 2.07 -14.55
CA LEU A 82 13.20 2.55 -13.34
C LEU A 82 11.75 2.06 -13.23
N VAL A 83 11.00 2.09 -14.34
CA VAL A 83 9.63 1.55 -14.36
C VAL A 83 9.65 0.07 -13.96
N LYS A 84 10.49 -0.74 -14.63
CA LYS A 84 10.65 -2.16 -14.29
C LYS A 84 11.05 -2.38 -12.84
N LEU A 85 11.99 -1.58 -12.32
CA LEU A 85 12.38 -1.64 -10.91
C LEU A 85 11.15 -1.45 -10.02
N LEU A 86 10.40 -0.36 -10.21
CA LEU A 86 9.31 0.01 -9.31
C LEU A 86 8.06 -0.89 -9.44
N THR A 87 7.79 -1.46 -10.61
CA THR A 87 6.58 -2.25 -10.87
C THR A 87 6.80 -3.76 -10.75
N GLU A 88 8.05 -4.24 -10.83
CA GLU A 88 8.38 -5.67 -10.87
C GLU A 88 9.51 -6.01 -9.89
N ASP A 89 10.72 -5.51 -10.12
CA ASP A 89 11.92 -6.03 -9.44
C ASP A 89 11.95 -5.68 -7.94
N LEU A 90 11.32 -4.58 -7.52
CA LEU A 90 11.35 -4.12 -6.13
C LEU A 90 10.61 -5.05 -5.18
N GLU A 91 9.66 -5.84 -5.68
CA GLU A 91 8.93 -6.82 -4.86
C GLU A 91 9.89 -7.88 -4.29
N GLU A 92 10.95 -8.24 -5.01
CA GLU A 92 11.98 -9.18 -4.52
C GLU A 92 12.99 -8.55 -3.55
N ILE A 93 13.07 -7.22 -3.51
CA ILE A 93 14.05 -6.48 -2.70
C ILE A 93 13.45 -6.06 -1.37
N THR A 94 12.25 -5.46 -1.40
CA THR A 94 11.57 -4.91 -0.21
C THR A 94 10.20 -5.52 0.02
N GLY A 95 9.64 -6.27 -0.94
CA GLY A 95 8.24 -6.68 -0.94
C GLY A 95 7.27 -5.62 -1.49
N GLY A 96 7.75 -4.39 -1.71
CA GLY A 96 6.95 -3.30 -2.24
C GLY A 96 6.92 -3.24 -3.76
N LYS A 97 5.80 -2.83 -4.32
CA LYS A 97 5.67 -2.59 -5.77
C LYS A 97 4.60 -1.54 -6.09
N VAL A 98 4.79 -0.85 -7.20
CA VAL A 98 3.83 0.10 -7.74
C VAL A 98 2.71 -0.64 -8.46
N LEU A 99 1.47 -0.29 -8.12
CA LEU A 99 0.27 -0.63 -8.87
C LEU A 99 -0.21 0.63 -9.61
N LEU A 100 -0.45 0.52 -10.91
CA LEU A 100 -1.01 1.59 -11.73
C LEU A 100 -2.47 1.29 -12.10
N GLY A 101 -3.27 2.34 -12.23
CA GLY A 101 -4.64 2.27 -12.75
C GLY A 101 -5.39 3.57 -12.48
N ASP A 102 -6.12 4.08 -13.47
CA ASP A 102 -6.89 5.32 -13.30
C ASP A 102 -8.37 5.05 -12.97
N GLU A 103 -8.89 3.85 -13.25
CA GLU A 103 -10.27 3.45 -12.97
C GLU A 103 -10.45 3.00 -11.51
N PRO A 104 -11.18 3.75 -10.66
CA PRO A 104 -11.23 3.49 -9.21
C PRO A 104 -11.76 2.11 -8.84
N LYS A 105 -12.73 1.59 -9.60
CA LYS A 105 -13.30 0.27 -9.36
C LYS A 105 -12.30 -0.85 -9.63
N GLU A 106 -11.61 -0.78 -10.76
CA GLU A 106 -10.58 -1.77 -11.10
C GLU A 106 -9.42 -1.75 -10.10
N VAL A 107 -9.04 -0.57 -9.63
CA VAL A 107 -8.02 -0.41 -8.59
C VAL A 107 -8.48 -1.02 -7.27
N ALA A 108 -9.73 -0.78 -6.87
CA ALA A 108 -10.29 -1.39 -5.66
C ALA A 108 -10.31 -2.92 -5.76
N ASP A 109 -10.73 -3.48 -6.90
CA ASP A 109 -10.76 -4.93 -7.14
C ASP A 109 -9.33 -5.53 -7.08
N LYS A 110 -8.32 -4.84 -7.63
CA LYS A 110 -6.90 -5.25 -7.55
C LYS A 110 -6.37 -5.21 -6.11
N ILE A 111 -6.69 -4.17 -5.35
CA ILE A 111 -6.29 -4.03 -3.94
C ILE A 111 -6.96 -5.13 -3.09
N GLU A 112 -8.25 -5.40 -3.31
CA GLU A 112 -8.97 -6.47 -2.63
C GLU A 112 -8.34 -7.83 -2.94
N SER A 113 -8.05 -8.13 -4.21
CA SER A 113 -7.38 -9.36 -4.61
C SER A 113 -6.03 -9.53 -3.89
N HIS A 114 -5.21 -8.48 -3.85
CA HIS A 114 -3.92 -8.51 -3.14
C HIS A 114 -4.09 -8.83 -1.65
N ILE A 115 -5.03 -8.17 -0.99
CA ILE A 115 -5.34 -8.39 0.44
C ILE A 115 -5.81 -9.84 0.66
N LEU A 116 -6.70 -10.36 -0.19
CA LEU A 116 -7.20 -11.73 -0.09
C LEU A 116 -6.10 -12.77 -0.32
N ASP A 117 -5.17 -12.54 -1.24
CA ASP A 117 -4.03 -13.42 -1.49
C ASP A 117 -3.09 -13.48 -0.28
N LYS A 118 -2.79 -12.32 0.34
CA LYS A 118 -2.00 -12.26 1.59
C LYS A 118 -2.72 -12.98 2.73
N ARG A 119 -4.02 -12.77 2.91
CA ARG A 119 -4.83 -13.49 3.91
C ARG A 119 -4.77 -15.00 3.71
N LYS A 120 -4.87 -15.47 2.46
CA LYS A 120 -4.79 -16.89 2.11
C LYS A 120 -3.40 -17.47 2.43
N ALA A 121 -2.32 -16.75 2.12
CA ALA A 121 -0.96 -17.14 2.46
C ALA A 121 -0.75 -17.29 3.98
N LEU A 122 -1.43 -16.46 4.78
CA LEU A 122 -1.44 -16.54 6.25
C LEU A 122 -2.38 -17.61 6.82
N GLY A 123 -3.06 -18.41 5.98
CA GLY A 123 -4.01 -19.43 6.41
C GLY A 123 -5.31 -18.88 7.01
N MET A 124 -5.63 -17.61 6.77
CA MET A 124 -6.89 -17.01 7.22
C MET A 124 -8.03 -17.47 6.32
N LYS A 125 -9.17 -17.82 6.92
CA LYS A 125 -10.40 -18.12 6.17
C LYS A 125 -10.96 -16.83 5.53
N GLN A 126 -11.52 -16.97 4.32
CA GLN A 126 -12.28 -15.90 3.65
C GLN A 126 -13.51 -15.51 4.46
#